data_AF-L0HBQ3-F1
#
_entry.id   AF-L0HBQ3-F1
#
_cell.length_a   1.000
_cell.length_b   1.000
_cell.length_c   1.000
_cell.angle_alpha   90.00
_cell.angle_beta   90.00
_cell.angle_gamma   90.00
#
_symmetry.space_group_name_H-M   'P 1'
#
loop_
_entity.id
_entity.type
_entity.pdbx_description
1 polymer ?
#
loop_
_entity_poly.entity_id
_entity_poly.type
_entity_poly.pdbx_seq_one_letter_code
_entity_poly.pdbx_strand_id
1 'polypeptide(L)' 'ETRRAVPRVDWMAANLDHEHWDTQTQMAQDTQQVFRVDLETLRGRYNQSR' A
#
# COMPACT_ATOMS: atom_id res chain seq x y z
N GLU A 1 1.94 12.33 2.73
CA GLU A 1 1.47 11.10 3.40
C GLU A 1 2.56 10.52 4.28
N THR A 2 2.18 9.92 5.41
CA THR A 2 3.09 9.34 6.42
C THR A 2 3.64 7.96 6.04
N ARG A 3 3.22 7.37 4.91
CA ARG A 3 3.63 6.04 4.41
C ARG A 3 3.54 4.91 5.45
N ARG A 4 2.52 4.98 6.33
CA ARG A 4 2.25 3.98 7.37
C ARG A 4 0.79 3.56 7.33
N ALA A 5 0.56 2.26 7.53
CA ALA A 5 -0.76 1.73 7.81
C ALA A 5 -1.15 2.15 9.23
N VAL A 6 -2.38 2.64 9.40
CA VAL A 6 -2.90 3.11 10.69
C VAL A 6 -4.33 2.63 10.88
N PRO A 7 -4.75 2.37 12.14
CA PRO A 7 -6.14 2.07 12.42
C PRO A 7 -7.03 3.24 12.00
N ARG A 8 -8.16 2.92 11.38
CA ARG A 8 -9.19 3.90 10.98
C ARG A 8 -10.45 3.83 11.84
N VAL A 9 -10.51 2.86 12.75
CA VAL A 9 -11.62 2.64 13.67
C VAL A 9 -11.08 2.18 15.02
N ASP A 10 -11.80 2.50 16.09
CA ASP A 10 -11.32 2.33 17.47
C ASP A 10 -11.07 0.88 17.86
N TRP A 11 -11.93 -0.05 17.40
CA TRP A 11 -11.74 -1.47 17.72
C TRP A 11 -10.42 -2.01 17.14
N MET A 12 -9.98 -1.54 15.96
CA MET A 12 -8.71 -1.97 15.39
C MET A 12 -7.53 -1.46 16.22
N ALA A 13 -7.59 -0.21 16.68
CA ALA A 13 -6.55 0.37 17.54
C ALA A 13 -6.49 -0.33 18.92
N ALA A 14 -7.63 -0.77 19.46
CA ALA A 14 -7.71 -1.42 20.75
C ALA A 14 -7.30 -2.91 20.76
N ASN A 15 -7.34 -3.58 19.61
CA ASN A 15 -7.16 -5.03 19.53
C ASN A 15 -5.93 -5.49 18.72
N LEU A 16 -5.34 -4.62 17.88
CA LEU A 16 -4.21 -4.97 17.02
C LEU A 16 -2.92 -4.34 17.56
N ASP A 17 -1.86 -5.13 17.57
CA ASP A 17 -0.56 -4.74 18.09
C ASP A 17 0.30 -3.97 17.07
N HIS A 18 1.46 -3.50 17.53
CA HIS A 18 2.38 -2.76 16.69
C HIS A 18 2.95 -3.61 15.54
N GLU A 19 3.23 -4.90 15.81
CA GLU A 19 3.77 -5.83 14.81
C GLU A 19 2.79 -6.04 13.63
N HIS A 20 1.48 -6.10 13.92
CA HIS A 20 0.44 -6.09 12.91
C HIS A 20 0.57 -4.87 11.99
N TRP A 21 0.64 -3.67 12.57
CA TRP A 21 0.71 -2.43 11.78
C TRP A 21 2.03 -2.24 11.03
N ASP A 22 3.15 -2.73 11.57
CA ASP A 22 4.45 -2.75 10.89
C ASP A 22 4.39 -3.66 9.65
N THR A 23 3.81 -4.86 9.81
CA THR A 23 3.63 -5.81 8.70
C THR A 23 2.73 -5.24 7.62
N GLN A 24 1.59 -4.65 8.01
CA GLN A 24 0.67 -4.00 7.07
C GLN A 24 1.35 -2.83 6.35
N THR A 25 2.18 -2.07 7.06
CA THR A 25 2.94 -0.97 6.47
C THR A 25 3.92 -1.48 5.42
N GLN A 26 4.68 -2.53 5.72
CA GLN A 26 5.62 -3.13 4.77
C GLN A 26 4.90 -3.63 3.52
N MET A 27 3.82 -4.40 3.70
CA MET A 27 3.01 -4.92 2.59
C MET A 27 2.44 -3.81 1.71
N ALA A 28 1.95 -2.72 2.31
CA ALA A 28 1.41 -1.59 1.57
C ALA A 28 2.50 -0.87 0.76
N GLN A 29 3.70 -0.73 1.30
CA GLN A 29 4.83 -0.11 0.60
C GLN A 29 5.30 -0.95 -0.59
N ASP A 30 5.41 -2.27 -0.41
CA ASP A 30 5.76 -3.20 -1.49
C ASP A 30 4.71 -3.17 -2.61
N THR A 31 3.44 -3.21 -2.22
CA THR A 31 2.30 -3.11 -3.14
C THR A 31 2.30 -1.79 -3.91
N GLN A 32 2.60 -0.67 -3.25
CA GLN A 32 2.72 0.64 -3.89
C GLN A 32 3.82 0.65 -4.97
N GLN A 33 4.98 0.02 -4.70
CA GLN A 33 6.06 -0.08 -5.69
C GLN A 33 5.64 -0.93 -6.89
N VAL A 34 4.99 -2.07 -6.67
CA VAL A 34 4.48 -2.96 -7.72
C VAL A 34 3.47 -2.23 -8.60
N PHE A 35 2.45 -1.59 -8.00
CA PHE A 35 1.45 -0.84 -8.76
C PHE A 35 2.04 0.26 -9.64
N ARG A 36 3.07 0.95 -9.16
CA ARG A 36 3.75 1.96 -9.97
C ARG A 36 4.36 1.38 -11.25
N VAL A 37 5.01 0.21 -11.14
CA VAL A 37 5.62 -0.48 -12.30
C VAL A 37 4.55 -1.05 -13.22
N ASP A 38 3.51 -1.63 -12.64
CA ASP A 38 2.40 -2.21 -13.40
C ASP A 38 1.63 -1.14 -14.18
N LEU A 39 1.43 0.05 -13.62
CA LEU A 39 0.77 1.15 -14.33
C LEU A 39 1.55 1.59 -15.58
N GLU A 40 2.87 1.74 -15.48
CA GLU A 40 3.72 2.06 -16.65
C GLU A 40 3.70 0.91 -17.67
N THR A 41 3.75 -0.34 -17.20
CA THR A 41 3.69 -1.54 -18.06
C THR A 41 2.37 -1.62 -18.82
N LEU A 42 1.24 -1.41 -18.14
CA LEU A 42 -0.09 -1.47 -18.73
C LEU A 42 -0.29 -0.32 -19.72
N ARG A 43 0.16 0.89 -19.41
CA ARG A 43 0.13 2.01 -20.37
C ARG A 43 0.85 1.67 -21.67
N GLY A 44 2.03 1.06 -21.58
CA GLY A 44 2.77 0.58 -22.75
C GLY A 44 2.03 -0.49 -23.55
N ARG A 45 1.42 -1.49 -22.87
CA ARG A 45 0.67 -2.57 -23.53
C ARG A 45 -0.59 -2.09 -24.26
N TYR A 46 -1.25 -1.07 -23.71
CA TYR A 46 -2.48 -0.52 -24.27
C TYR A 46 -2.25 0.72 -25.16
N ASN A 47 -1.01 0.99 -25.54
CA ASN A 47 -0.64 2.15 -26.37
C ASN A 47 -1.18 3.49 -25.81
N GLN A 48 -1.21 3.61 -24.48
CA GLN A 48 -1.62 4.83 -23.80
C GLN A 48 -0.43 5.78 -23.67
N SER A 49 -0.64 7.07 -23.94
CA SER A 49 0.38 8.08 -23.73
C SER A 49 0.69 8.26 -22.25
N ARG A 50 1.95 8.59 -21.96
CA ARG A 50 2.41 8.85 -20.60
C ARG A 50 1.94 10.21 -20.07
#